data_AF-A0A316REF9-F1
#
_entry.id   AF-A0A316REF9-F1
#
_cell.length_a   1.000
_cell.length_b   1.000
_cell.length_c   1.000
_cell.angle_alpha   90.00
_cell.angle_beta   90.00
_cell.angle_gamma   90.00
#
_symmetry.space_group_name_H-M   'P 1'
#
loop_
_entity.id
_entity.type
_entity.pdbx_description
1 polymer ?
#
loop_
_entity_poly.entity_id
_entity_poly.type
_entity_poly.pdbx_seq_one_letter_code
_entity_poly.pdbx_strand_id
1 'polypeptide(L)' 'MEELLEILEEMKPGVDFKSEKHLIDDKVFDSLAIMALVAKLSDEFDVEITPLMIVPENFQSAQAMWQMIEKLQDE' A
#
# COMPACT_ATOMS: atom_id res chain seq x y z
N MET A 1 -2.12 2.36 -11.02
CA MET A 1 -0.86 1.80 -10.48
C MET A 1 0.26 2.84 -10.42
N GLU A 2 0.39 3.74 -11.40
CA GLU A 2 1.42 4.80 -11.37
C GLU A 2 1.27 5.71 -10.14
N GLU A 3 0.05 6.20 -9.87
CA GLU A 3 -0.27 7.01 -8.69
C GLU A 3 0.11 6.32 -7.37
N LEU A 4 -0.15 5.01 -7.24
CA LEU A 4 0.26 4.24 -6.07
C LEU A 4 1.78 4.25 -5.88
N LEU A 5 2.54 4.10 -6.96
CA LEU A 5 4.01 4.13 -6.88
C LEU A 5 4.53 5.53 -6.50
N GLU A 6 3.89 6.59 -6.97
CA GLU A 6 4.23 7.97 -6.58
C GLU A 6 3.99 8.18 -5.07
N ILE A 7 2.84 7.75 -4.55
CA ILE A 7 2.53 7.80 -3.12
C ILE A 7 3.59 7.04 -2.30
N LEU A 8 3.96 5.83 -2.73
CA LEU A 8 4.94 5.01 -2.04
C LEU A 8 6.35 5.64 -2.06
N GLU A 9 6.79 6.18 -3.20
CA GLU A 9 8.09 6.87 -3.33
C GLU A 9 8.14 8.16 -2.50
N GLU A 10 7.04 8.92 -2.43
CA GLU A 10 6.94 10.10 -1.57
C GLU A 10 7.07 9.74 -0.08
N MET A 11 6.43 8.65 0.33
CA MET A 11 6.46 8.20 1.72
C MET A 11 7.80 7.58 2.11
N LYS A 12 8.41 6.82 1.18
CA LYS A 12 9.68 6.16 1.43
C LYS A 12 10.53 6.10 0.16
N PRO A 13 11.33 7.15 -0.08
CA PRO A 13 12.15 7.22 -1.28
C PRO A 13 13.29 6.21 -1.27
N GLY A 14 13.69 5.76 -2.46
CA GLY A 14 14.83 4.87 -2.66
C GLY A 14 14.52 3.38 -2.49
N VAL A 15 13.25 2.99 -2.42
CA VAL A 15 12.82 1.59 -2.45
C VAL A 15 12.26 1.28 -3.84
N ASP A 16 12.71 0.19 -4.46
CA ASP A 16 12.17 -0.25 -5.75
C ASP A 16 10.85 -0.99 -5.57
N PHE A 17 9.75 -0.24 -5.37
CA PHE A 17 8.41 -0.80 -5.18
C PHE A 17 7.88 -1.63 -6.34
N LYS A 18 8.50 -1.56 -7.53
CA LYS A 18 8.12 -2.39 -8.68
C LYS A 18 8.58 -3.83 -8.51
N SER A 19 9.73 -4.05 -7.86
CA SER A 19 10.31 -5.37 -7.66
C SER A 19 10.23 -5.86 -6.21
N GLU A 20 10.09 -4.96 -5.24
CA GLU A 20 10.00 -5.30 -3.83
C GLU A 20 8.69 -6.04 -3.48
N LYS A 21 8.84 -7.15 -2.75
CA LYS A 21 7.77 -8.05 -2.34
C LYS A 21 7.87 -8.45 -0.87
N HIS A 22 8.57 -7.68 -0.05
CA HIS A 22 8.69 -7.89 1.38
C HIS A 22 8.49 -6.60 2.17
N LEU A 23 7.57 -5.74 1.72
CA LEU A 23 7.36 -4.41 2.31
C LEU A 23 7.00 -4.45 3.81
N ILE A 24 6.32 -5.52 4.24
CA ILE A 24 5.94 -5.73 5.63
C ILE A 24 6.99 -6.54 6.37
N ASP A 25 7.43 -7.66 5.78
CA ASP A 25 8.40 -8.56 6.41
C ASP A 25 9.75 -7.89 6.68
N ASP A 26 10.25 -7.11 5.72
CA ASP A 26 11.50 -6.35 5.85
C ASP A 26 11.31 -5.04 6.63
N LYS A 27 10.10 -4.79 7.14
CA LYS A 27 9.72 -3.57 7.86
C LYS A 27 10.03 -2.30 7.08
N VAL A 28 9.86 -2.35 5.76
CA VAL A 28 9.94 -1.18 4.88
C VAL A 28 8.89 -0.18 5.32
N PHE A 29 7.66 -0.64 5.56
CA PHE A 29 6.66 0.11 6.31
C PHE A 29 6.47 -0.52 7.69
N ASP A 30 6.73 0.26 8.74
CA ASP A 30 6.42 -0.14 10.12
C ASP A 30 4.93 0.08 10.43
N SER A 31 4.49 -0.32 11.63
CA SER A 31 3.08 -0.23 12.02
C SER A 31 2.50 1.19 11.95
N LEU A 32 3.32 2.23 12.16
CA LEU A 32 2.87 3.62 12.09
C LEU A 32 2.82 4.10 10.64
N ALA A 33 3.85 3.77 9.85
CA ALA A 33 3.94 4.12 8.44
C ALA A 33 2.84 3.44 7.62
N ILE A 34 2.50 2.18 7.93
CA ILE A 34 1.36 1.49 7.31
C ILE A 34 0.05 2.21 7.61
N MET A 35 -0.14 2.71 8.84
CA MET A 35 -1.39 3.40 9.17
C MET A 35 -1.55 4.72 8.43
N ALA A 36 -0.44 5.45 8.26
CA ALA A 36 -0.41 6.64 7.41
C ALA A 36 -0.65 6.28 5.93
N LEU A 37 -0.07 5.17 5.45
CA LEU A 37 -0.24 4.70 4.08
C LEU A 37 -1.71 4.35 3.82
N VAL A 38 -2.33 3.56 4.70
CA VAL A 38 -3.75 3.20 4.63
C VAL A 38 -4.63 4.44 4.52
N ALA A 39 -4.41 5.44 5.39
CA ALA A 39 -5.18 6.68 5.34
C ALA A 39 -5.01 7.43 4.02
N LYS A 40 -3.77 7.53 3.51
CA LYS A 40 -3.48 8.19 2.23
C LYS A 40 -4.10 7.43 1.04
N LEU A 41 -4.00 6.11 1.02
CA LEU A 41 -4.60 5.29 -0.04
C LEU A 41 -6.13 5.40 -0.03
N SER A 42 -6.74 5.41 1.15
CA SER A 42 -8.19 5.58 1.27
C SER A 42 -8.67 6.93 0.74
N ASP A 43 -7.94 8.01 1.01
CA ASP A 43 -8.28 9.36 0.55
C ASP A 43 -8.03 9.54 -0.96
N GLU A 44 -6.86 9.10 -1.45
CA GLU A 44 -6.46 9.27 -2.85
C GLU A 44 -7.28 8.42 -3.83
N PHE A 45 -7.66 7.20 -3.42
CA PHE A 45 -8.39 6.26 -4.29
C PHE A 45 -9.89 6.17 -3.98
N ASP A 46 -10.40 6.93 -3.01
CA ASP A 46 -11.79 6.93 -2.54
C ASP A 46 -12.29 5.51 -2.16
N VAL A 47 -11.47 4.80 -1.36
CA VAL A 47 -11.73 3.41 -0.92
C VAL A 47 -11.68 3.26 0.60
N GLU A 48 -12.48 2.36 1.16
CA GLU A 48 -12.45 2.05 2.60
C GLU A 48 -11.49 0.88 2.91
N ILE A 49 -10.30 1.20 3.41
CA ILE A 49 -9.32 0.19 3.83
C ILE A 49 -9.36 0.06 5.35
N THR A 50 -9.86 -1.08 5.84
CA THR A 50 -9.96 -1.33 7.27
C THR A 50 -8.66 -1.92 7.85
N PRO A 51 -8.39 -1.77 9.16
CA PRO A 51 -7.23 -2.38 9.80
C PRO A 51 -7.14 -3.91 9.66
N LEU A 52 -8.28 -4.59 9.44
CA LEU A 52 -8.33 -6.03 9.20
C LEU A 52 -7.73 -6.44 7.85
N MET A 53 -7.69 -5.52 6.89
CA MET A 53 -7.11 -5.73 5.57
C MET A 53 -5.59 -5.55 5.57
N ILE A 54 -5.00 -5.09 6.68
CA ILE A 54 -3.54 -4.94 6.85
C ILE A 54 -2.91 -6.31 7.11
N VAL A 55 -2.88 -7.11 6.04
CA VAL A 55 -2.26 -8.43 5.99
C VAL A 55 -1.21 -8.45 4.89
N PRO A 56 -0.20 -9.34 4.97
CA PRO A 56 0.80 -9.48 3.91
C PRO A 56 0.16 -9.66 2.52
N GLU A 57 -0.92 -10.42 2.41
CA GLU A 57 -1.61 -10.63 1.12
C GLU A 57 -2.02 -9.34 0.40
N ASN A 58 -2.28 -8.25 1.14
CA ASN A 58 -2.67 -6.95 0.60
C ASN A 58 -1.55 -5.91 0.59
N PHE A 59 -0.55 -6.03 1.47
CA PHE A 59 0.45 -4.96 1.68
C PHE A 59 1.91 -5.39 1.44
N GLN A 60 2.16 -6.66 1.12
CA GLN A 60 3.52 -7.20 0.96
C GLN A 60 4.25 -6.64 -0.27
N SER A 61 3.51 -6.13 -1.26
CA SER A 61 4.06 -5.51 -2.49
C SER A 61 3.13 -4.41 -3.01
N ALA A 62 3.65 -3.52 -3.86
CA ALA A 62 2.81 -2.54 -4.55
C ALA A 62 1.75 -3.20 -5.45
N GLN A 63 2.06 -4.36 -6.05
CA GLN A 63 1.05 -5.11 -6.82
C GLN A 63 -0.10 -5.61 -5.95
N ALA A 64 0.20 -6.11 -4.74
CA ALA A 64 -0.82 -6.58 -3.80
C ALA A 64 -1.74 -5.44 -3.37
N MET A 65 -1.16 -4.26 -3.06
CA MET A 65 -1.93 -3.08 -2.71
C MET A 65 -2.83 -2.63 -3.87
N TRP A 66 -2.28 -2.62 -5.09
CA TRP A 66 -3.04 -2.25 -6.28
C TRP A 66 -4.24 -3.18 -6.51
N GLN A 67 -4.04 -4.50 -6.40
CA GLN A 67 -5.13 -5.48 -6.53
C GLN A 67 -6.20 -5.32 -5.45
N MET A 68 -5.81 -4.97 -4.23
CA MET A 68 -6.77 -4.68 -3.16
C MET A 68 -7.59 -3.42 -3.49
N ILE A 69 -6.92 -2.34 -3.92
CA ILE A 69 -7.58 -1.08 -4.29
C ILE A 69 -8.55 -1.29 -5.45
N GLU A 70 -8.13 -1.97 -6.53
CA GLU A 70 -9.01 -2.25 -7.67
C GLU A 70 -10.27 -3.01 -7.25
N LYS A 71 -10.14 -4.02 -6.37
CA LYS A 71 -11.29 -4.75 -5.85
C LYS A 71 -12.25 -3.86 -5.06
N LEU A 72 -11.73 -2.95 -4.25
CA LEU A 72 -12.54 -2.03 -3.44
C LEU A 72 -13.23 -0.95 -4.30
N GLN A 73 -12.64 -0.57 -5.44
CA GLN A 73 -13.24 0.38 -6.38
C GLN A 73 -14.33 -0.25 -7.26
N ASP A 74 -14.26 -1.57 -7.46
CA ASP A 74 -15.27 -2.34 -8.20
C ASP A 74 -16.50 -2.73 -7.34
N GLU A 75 -16.47 -2.47 -6.02
CA GLU A 75 -17.58 -2.69 -5.07
C GLU A 75 -18.52 -1.47 -4.97
#